data_AF-A0A4V3BCI4-F1
#
_entry.id   AF-A0A4V3BCI4-F1
#
_cell.length_a   1.000
_cell.length_b   1.000
_cell.length_c   1.000
_cell.angle_alpha   90.00
_cell.angle_beta   90.00
_cell.angle_gamma   90.00
#
_symmetry.space_group_name_H-M   'P 1'
#
loop_
_entity.id
_entity.type
_entity.pdbx_description
1 polymer ?
#
loop_
_entity_poly.entity_id
_entity_poly.type
_entity_poly.pdbx_seq_one_letter_code
_entity_poly.pdbx_strand_id
1 'polypeptide(L)'
;MMQSTVITLAGIGALIPAYLAAVFAFAPGRAFEQSTHRPELLPNVMVNRYATFAPFALAAALSGNMNIIAIVFAILAVPGLGDTLIYARAGHPYAKHLAAGLGALLVSGLAIAVAQTSTGVL
;
A
#
# COMPACT_ATOMS: atom_id res chain seq x y z
N MET A 1 -29.51 0.04 -0.75
CA MET A 1 -29.23 0.61 -2.09
C MET A 1 -28.04 1.58 -2.08
N MET A 2 -27.99 2.59 -1.21
CA MET A 2 -26.85 3.54 -1.21
C MET A 2 -25.50 2.91 -0.84
N GLN A 3 -25.45 2.03 0.16
CA GLN A 3 -24.23 1.33 0.57
C GLN A 3 -23.65 0.45 -0.56
N SER A 4 -24.50 -0.34 -1.22
CA SER A 4 -24.08 -1.19 -2.36
C SER A 4 -23.55 -0.36 -3.53
N THR A 5 -24.13 0.81 -3.79
CA THR A 5 -23.62 1.74 -4.80
C THR A 5 -22.24 2.25 -4.43
N VAL A 6 -22.02 2.68 -3.18
CA VAL A 6 -20.70 3.16 -2.71
C VAL A 6 -19.64 2.06 -2.84
N ILE A 7 -19.95 0.84 -2.41
CA ILE A 7 -19.04 -0.31 -2.53
C ILE A 7 -18.69 -0.58 -3.99
N THR A 8 -19.69 -0.54 -4.88
CA THR A 8 -19.49 -0.76 -6.32
C THR A 8 -18.57 0.29 -6.92
N LEU A 9 -18.81 1.57 -6.62
CA LEU A 9 -17.99 2.68 -7.12
C LEU A 9 -16.56 2.61 -6.57
N ALA A 10 -16.38 2.25 -5.30
CA ALA A 10 -15.05 2.04 -4.71
C ALA A 10 -14.31 0.89 -5.40
N GLY A 11 -15.00 -0.22 -5.69
CA GLY A 11 -14.43 -1.36 -6.41
C GLY A 11 -13.99 -0.99 -7.82
N ILE A 12 -14.82 -0.26 -8.58
CA ILE A 12 -14.46 0.24 -9.91
C ILE A 12 -13.26 1.20 -9.80
N GLY A 13 -13.28 2.11 -8.82
CA GLY A 13 -12.19 3.05 -8.59
C GLY A 13 -10.85 2.35 -8.34
N ALA A 14 -10.84 1.19 -7.67
CA ALA A 14 -9.64 0.40 -7.43
C ALA A 14 -9.04 -0.23 -8.70
N LEU A 15 -9.82 -0.41 -9.77
CA LEU A 15 -9.32 -0.96 -11.03
C LEU A 15 -8.36 -0.02 -11.74
N ILE A 16 -8.51 1.30 -11.58
CA ILE A 16 -7.65 2.30 -12.22
C ILE A 16 -6.19 2.20 -11.73
N PRO A 17 -5.88 2.28 -10.42
CA PRO A 17 -4.51 2.11 -9.94
C PRO A 17 -3.98 0.69 -10.16
N ALA A 18 -4.83 -0.34 -10.12
CA ALA A 18 -4.42 -1.71 -10.44
C ALA A 18 -3.97 -1.84 -11.91
N TYR A 19 -4.73 -1.26 -12.84
CA TYR A 19 -4.36 -1.18 -14.25
C TYR A 19 -3.05 -0.43 -14.44
N LEU A 20 -2.91 0.77 -13.87
CA LEU A 20 -1.67 1.55 -14.00
C LEU A 20 -0.46 0.81 -13.41
N ALA A 21 -0.60 0.18 -12.24
CA ALA A 21 0.46 -0.63 -11.64
C ALA A 21 0.89 -1.78 -12.56
N ALA A 22 -0.06 -2.47 -13.18
CA ALA A 22 0.24 -3.52 -14.14
C ALA A 22 0.98 -2.97 -15.38
N VAL A 23 0.52 -1.84 -15.95
CA VAL A 23 1.20 -1.23 -17.11
C VAL A 23 2.60 -0.76 -16.74
N PHE A 24 2.82 -0.17 -15.57
CA PHE A 24 4.17 0.17 -15.08
C PHE A 24 5.07 -1.06 -14.92
N ALA A 25 4.51 -2.19 -14.48
CA ALA A 25 5.27 -3.43 -14.29
C ALA A 25 5.68 -4.10 -15.61
N PHE A 26 4.82 -4.08 -16.63
CA PHE A 26 5.03 -4.84 -17.87
C PHE A 26 5.40 -3.99 -19.09
N ALA A 27 5.07 -2.70 -19.10
CA ALA A 27 5.28 -1.79 -20.23
C ALA A 27 5.57 -0.35 -19.76
N PRO A 28 6.73 -0.12 -19.09
CA PRO A 28 7.01 1.16 -18.42
C PRO A 28 6.99 2.38 -19.35
N GLY A 29 7.46 2.26 -20.60
CA GLY A 29 7.39 3.36 -21.58
C GLY A 29 5.95 3.84 -21.83
N ARG A 30 5.04 2.90 -22.11
CA ARG A 30 3.61 3.18 -22.24
C ARG A 30 3.02 3.74 -20.94
N ALA A 31 3.47 3.26 -19.79
CA ALA A 31 3.00 3.74 -18.50
C ALA A 31 3.33 5.23 -18.29
N PHE A 32 4.56 5.65 -18.60
CA PHE A 32 4.97 7.05 -18.53
C PHE A 32 4.18 7.94 -19.50
N GLU A 33 3.95 7.49 -20.74
CA GLU A 33 3.12 8.20 -21.71
C GLU A 33 1.67 8.38 -21.24
N GLN A 34 1.03 7.30 -20.79
CA GLN A 34 -0.37 7.32 -20.35
C GLN A 34 -0.59 8.15 -19.09
N SER A 35 0.35 8.06 -18.16
CA SER A 35 0.27 8.76 -16.87
C SER A 35 0.86 10.16 -16.92
N THR A 36 1.40 10.57 -18.07
CA THR A 36 2.18 11.81 -18.27
C THR A 36 3.28 12.04 -17.23
N HIS A 37 3.77 10.96 -16.61
CA HIS A 37 4.81 11.03 -15.59
C HIS A 37 6.16 11.36 -16.22
N ARG A 38 6.96 12.12 -15.47
CA ARG A 38 8.30 12.56 -15.85
C ARG A 38 9.31 12.08 -14.81
N PRO A 39 10.38 11.36 -15.20
CA PRO A 39 11.39 10.86 -14.26
C PRO A 39 12.00 11.94 -13.37
N GLU A 40 12.21 13.14 -13.91
CA GLU A 40 12.76 14.29 -13.19
C GLU A 40 11.87 14.81 -12.06
N LEU A 41 10.57 14.50 -12.08
CA LEU A 41 9.61 14.87 -11.02
C LEU A 41 9.45 13.78 -9.95
N LEU A 42 10.20 12.68 -10.04
CA LEU A 42 10.10 11.55 -9.10
C LEU A 42 10.22 11.97 -7.62
N PRO A 43 11.11 12.89 -7.20
CA PRO A 43 11.15 13.34 -5.81
C PRO A 43 9.81 13.91 -5.32
N ASN A 44 9.14 14.71 -6.16
CA ASN A 44 7.83 15.30 -5.82
C ASN A 44 6.72 14.23 -5.75
N VAL A 45 6.76 13.25 -6.66
CA VAL A 45 5.82 12.11 -6.62
C VAL A 45 6.03 11.28 -5.35
N MET A 46 7.27 11.10 -4.90
CA MET A 46 7.58 10.40 -3.66
C MET A 46 7.09 11.18 -2.44
N VAL A 47 7.25 12.51 -2.40
CA VAL A 47 6.66 13.35 -1.34
C VAL A 47 5.14 13.15 -1.28
N ASN A 48 4.44 13.24 -2.42
CA ASN A 48 3.00 13.01 -2.48
C ASN A 48 2.60 11.62 -1.96
N ARG A 49 3.36 10.58 -2.35
CA ARG A 49 3.12 9.19 -1.93
C ARG A 49 3.25 9.04 -0.41
N TYR A 50 4.32 9.55 0.20
CA TYR A 50 4.49 9.47 1.65
C TYR A 50 3.49 10.37 2.41
N ALA A 51 3.18 11.55 1.87
CA ALA A 51 2.13 12.42 2.40
C ALA A 51 0.72 11.80 2.30
N THR A 52 0.54 10.76 1.48
CA THR A 52 -0.69 9.96 1.42
C THR A 52 -0.63 8.77 2.38
N PHE A 53 0.48 8.04 2.42
CA PHE A 53 0.63 6.86 3.27
C PHE A 53 0.53 7.18 4.76
N ALA A 54 1.11 8.31 5.19
CA ALA A 54 1.08 8.71 6.60
C ALA A 54 -0.36 8.97 7.11
N PRO A 55 -1.20 9.78 6.44
CA PRO A 55 -2.61 9.89 6.79
C PRO A 55 -3.40 8.58 6.72
N PHE A 56 -3.11 7.70 5.76
CA PHE A 56 -3.76 6.38 5.69
C PHE A 56 -3.46 5.54 6.94
N ALA A 57 -2.19 5.45 7.33
CA ALA A 57 -1.78 4.74 8.54
C ALA A 57 -2.37 5.39 9.80
N LEU A 58 -2.37 6.72 9.88
CA LEU A 58 -2.94 7.46 11.00
C LEU A 58 -4.45 7.26 11.11
N ALA A 59 -5.19 7.34 10.00
CA ALA A 59 -6.64 7.11 9.97
C ALA A 59 -6.99 5.67 10.38
N ALA A 60 -6.21 4.68 9.93
CA ALA A 60 -6.38 3.30 10.37
C ALA A 60 -6.16 3.16 11.89
N ALA A 61 -5.09 3.76 12.43
CA ALA A 61 -4.81 3.74 13.87
C ALA A 61 -5.92 4.43 14.69
N LEU A 62 -6.35 5.63 14.26
CA LEU A 62 -7.39 6.40 14.93
C LEU A 62 -8.77 5.74 14.85
N SER A 63 -9.01 4.86 13.87
CA SER A 63 -10.27 4.11 13.77
C SER A 63 -10.48 3.14 14.95
N GLY A 64 -9.41 2.71 15.62
CA GLY A 64 -9.44 1.67 16.65
C GLY A 64 -9.89 0.28 16.15
N ASN A 65 -10.20 0.14 14.87
CA ASN A 65 -10.72 -1.10 14.30
C ASN A 65 -9.56 -1.99 13.83
N MET A 66 -9.36 -3.10 14.52
CA MET A 66 -8.25 -4.03 14.26
C MET A 66 -8.29 -4.61 12.84
N ASN A 67 -9.46 -4.82 12.24
CA ASN A 67 -9.56 -5.29 10.86
C ASN A 67 -9.07 -4.23 9.86
N ILE A 68 -9.39 -2.96 10.10
CA ILE A 68 -8.92 -1.84 9.26
C ILE A 68 -7.40 -1.70 9.39
N ILE A 69 -6.88 -1.74 10.63
CA ILE A 69 -5.44 -1.68 10.88
C ILE A 69 -4.72 -2.83 10.17
N ALA A 70 -5.23 -4.06 10.32
CA ALA A 70 -4.66 -5.25 9.69
C ALA A 70 -4.56 -5.08 8.17
N ILE A 71 -5.66 -4.71 7.51
CA ILE A 71 -5.72 -4.57 6.05
C ILE A 71 -4.82 -3.44 5.57
N VAL A 72 -4.89 -2.26 6.18
CA VAL A 72 -4.10 -1.10 5.76
C VAL A 72 -2.60 -1.36 5.91
N PHE A 73 -2.16 -1.93 7.02
CA PHE A 73 -0.74 -2.23 7.22
C PHE A 73 -0.25 -3.39 6.34
N ALA A 74 -1.10 -4.36 6.01
CA ALA A 74 -0.76 -5.36 4.99
C ALA A 74 -0.52 -4.71 3.61
N ILE A 75 -1.37 -3.75 3.22
CA ILE A 75 -1.21 -2.99 1.97
C ILE A 75 0.07 -2.15 2.00
N LEU A 76 0.35 -1.46 3.12
CA LEU A 76 1.57 -0.65 3.27
C LEU A 76 2.86 -1.49 3.31
N ALA A 77 2.79 -2.78 3.60
CA ALA A 77 3.96 -3.66 3.50
C ALA A 77 4.42 -3.85 2.04
N VAL A 78 3.50 -3.77 1.07
CA VAL A 78 3.77 -3.99 -0.37
C VAL A 78 4.90 -3.07 -0.89
N PRO A 79 4.85 -1.73 -0.75
CA PRO A 79 5.95 -0.88 -1.22
C PRO A 79 7.27 -1.15 -0.50
N GLY A 80 7.26 -1.43 0.82
CA GLY A 80 8.50 -1.73 1.56
C GLY A 80 9.18 -3.03 1.09
N LEU A 81 8.41 -4.11 0.95
CA LEU A 81 8.94 -5.38 0.45
C LEU A 81 9.26 -5.32 -1.05
N GLY A 82 8.46 -4.61 -1.84
CA GLY A 82 8.69 -4.38 -3.26
C GLY A 82 10.01 -3.64 -3.51
N ASP A 83 10.22 -2.51 -2.85
CA ASP A 83 11.47 -1.75 -2.93
C ASP A 83 12.66 -2.59 -2.45
N THR A 84 12.47 -3.42 -1.42
CA THR A 84 13.50 -4.36 -0.97
C THR A 84 13.97 -5.26 -2.11
N LEU A 85 13.03 -5.89 -2.83
CA LEU A 85 13.35 -6.78 -3.94
C LEU A 85 14.02 -6.02 -5.09
N ILE A 86 13.55 -4.83 -5.41
CA ILE A 86 14.10 -4.00 -6.49
C ILE A 86 15.55 -3.61 -6.18
N TYR A 87 15.80 -3.05 -4.99
CA TYR A 87 17.13 -2.56 -4.60
C TYR A 87 18.10 -3.71 -4.36
N ALA A 88 17.65 -4.82 -3.77
CA ALA A 88 18.48 -6.01 -3.59
C ALA A 88 18.96 -6.59 -4.94
N ARG A 89 18.06 -6.70 -5.92
CA ARG A 89 18.41 -7.18 -7.28
C ARG A 89 19.36 -6.24 -8.01
N ALA A 90 19.27 -4.94 -7.76
CA ALA A 90 20.15 -3.94 -8.35
C ALA A 90 21.50 -3.77 -7.60
N GLY A 91 21.75 -4.52 -6.52
CA GLY A 91 22.98 -4.41 -5.73
C GLY A 91 23.07 -3.12 -4.91
N HIS A 92 21.94 -2.50 -4.58
CA HIS A 92 21.86 -1.27 -3.79
C HIS A 92 21.41 -1.53 -2.33
N PRO A 93 21.69 -0.61 -1.39
CA PRO A 93 21.24 -0.74 -0.01
C PRO A 93 19.71 -0.85 0.09
N TYR A 94 19.22 -1.90 0.75
CA TYR A 94 17.78 -2.18 0.84
C TYR A 94 17.25 -2.33 2.28
N ALA A 95 18.12 -2.33 3.29
CA ALA A 95 17.75 -2.72 4.66
C ALA A 95 16.60 -1.88 5.26
N LYS A 96 16.54 -0.58 4.93
CA LYS A 96 15.45 0.31 5.38
C LYS A 96 14.09 -0.08 4.79
N HIS A 97 14.06 -0.49 3.51
CA HIS A 97 12.86 -0.95 2.85
C HIS A 97 12.36 -2.26 3.47
N LEU A 98 13.29 -3.17 3.76
CA LEU A 98 12.96 -4.46 4.39
C LEU A 98 12.38 -4.25 5.79
N ALA A 99 13.04 -3.42 6.60
CA ALA A 99 12.57 -3.09 7.94
C ALA A 99 11.16 -2.46 7.92
N ALA A 100 10.90 -1.53 6.99
CA ALA A 100 9.58 -0.93 6.82
C ALA A 100 8.52 -1.97 6.44
N GLY A 101 8.83 -2.84 5.47
CA GLY A 101 7.91 -3.90 5.02
C GLY A 101 7.60 -4.92 6.12
N LEU A 102 8.63 -5.43 6.81
CA LEU A 102 8.47 -6.37 7.92
C LEU A 102 7.76 -5.74 9.11
N GLY A 103 8.07 -4.48 9.43
CA GLY A 103 7.37 -3.73 10.49
C GLY A 103 5.88 -3.58 10.18
N ALA A 104 5.52 -3.29 8.94
CA ALA A 104 4.12 -3.21 8.53
C ALA A 104 3.40 -4.58 8.61
N LEU A 105 4.06 -5.67 8.19
CA LEU A 105 3.52 -7.03 8.37
C LEU A 105 3.36 -7.40 9.85
N LEU A 106 4.29 -7.01 10.71
CA LEU A 106 4.20 -7.25 12.14
C LEU A 106 2.96 -6.56 12.73
N VAL A 107 2.75 -5.28 12.43
CA VAL A 107 1.54 -4.56 12.87
C VAL A 107 0.27 -5.23 12.35
N SER A 108 0.26 -5.64 11.08
CA SER A 108 -0.88 -6.35 10.49
C SER A 108 -1.17 -7.67 11.21
N GLY A 109 -0.15 -8.49 11.44
CA GLY A 109 -0.27 -9.78 12.13
C GLY A 109 -0.76 -9.63 13.58
N LEU A 110 -0.24 -8.64 14.31
CA LEU A 110 -0.69 -8.33 15.67
C LEU A 110 -2.15 -7.88 15.70
N ALA A 111 -2.56 -7.03 14.75
CA ALA A 111 -3.96 -6.59 14.65
C ALA A 111 -4.91 -7.77 14.35
N ILE A 112 -4.51 -8.69 13.47
CA ILE A 112 -5.28 -9.93 13.21
C ILE A 112 -5.40 -10.77 14.48
N ALA A 113 -4.30 -10.99 15.21
CA ALA A 113 -4.32 -11.76 16.45
C ALA A 113 -5.27 -11.15 17.48
N VAL A 114 -5.26 -9.83 17.66
CA VAL A 114 -6.19 -9.13 18.56
C VAL A 114 -7.65 -9.23 18.08
N ALA A 115 -7.91 -9.07 16.78
CA ALA A 115 -9.27 -9.18 16.23
C ALA A 115 -9.90 -10.57 16.47
N GLN A 116 -9.10 -11.63 16.37
CA GLN A 116 -9.53 -13.01 16.62
C GLN A 116 -9.90 -13.24 18.10
N THR A 117 -9.11 -12.71 19.04
CA THR A 117 -9.44 -12.80 20.48
C THR A 117 -10.73 -12.04 20.84
N SER A 118 -11.04 -10.97 20.11
CA SER A 118 -12.22 -10.13 20.37
C SER A 118 -13.53 -10.73 19.81
N THR A 119 -13.44 -11.72 18.92
CA THR A 119 -14.59 -12.42 18.33
C THR A 119 -14.90 -13.76 19.00
N GLY A 120 -14.18 -14.09 20.09
CA GLY A 120 -14.43 -15.31 20.87
C GLY A 120 -13.94 -16.60 20.22
N VAL A 121 -13.02 -16.51 19.25
CA VAL A 121 -12.31 -17.71 18.73
C VAL A 121 -11.02 -17.88 19.52
N LEU A 122 -11.19 -18.27 20.78
CA LEU A 122 -10.29 -19.10 21.59
C LEU A 122 -11.16 -19.99 22.48
#